data_AF-A0A6J4RWX0-F1
#
_entry.id   AF-A0A6J4RWX0-F1
#
_cell.length_a   1.000
_cell.length_b   1.000
_cell.length_c   1.000
_cell.angle_alpha   90.00
_cell.angle_beta   90.00
_cell.angle_gamma   90.00
#
_symmetry.space_group_name_H-M   'P 1'
#
loop_
_entity.id
_entity.type
_entity.pdbx_description
1 polymer ?
#
loop_
_entity_poly.entity_id
_entity_poly.type
_entity_poly.pdbx_seq_one_letter_code
_entity_poly.pdbx_strand_id
1 'polypeptide(L)'
;MNVTGTSDERAQLRFDANIDLLPNSEGGRQTAIGPSYRSNVWFGEISADGNPLLNGCAIETTEPIDPGASAAVSIVPFYPEYWADVDDGAQFDLLEGLRRVGRGTVIHAPPETERVISAKRRLASDLERRIRAFVAPDVVRRPAPGGGIDFELTLSRADAHPGIVVGEFKLGRARVSDVQRLADQVNMRSSDLGLLIGLSEPSREIQRALFSHGTRVLPDGRPLPRLLYLSVPALARPESWWFLGVVSGREEGSATGRSATLAVAA
;
A
#
# COMPACT_ATOMS: atom_id res chain seq x y z
N MET A 1 -13.66 34.90 4.95
CA MET A 1 -12.38 34.17 4.81
C MET A 1 -12.67 33.02 3.87
N ASN A 2 -12.27 33.15 2.59
CA ASN A 2 -12.57 32.14 1.58
C ASN A 2 -11.69 30.92 1.82
N VAL A 3 -12.29 29.80 2.19
CA VAL A 3 -11.64 28.50 2.17
C VAL A 3 -11.63 28.06 0.72
N THR A 4 -10.52 28.32 0.02
CA THR A 4 -10.18 27.68 -1.25
C THR A 4 -9.88 26.21 -0.99
N GLY A 5 -10.93 25.41 -0.76
CA GLY A 5 -10.88 23.96 -0.88
C GLY A 5 -11.03 23.58 -2.34
N THR A 6 -10.01 23.81 -3.16
CA THR A 6 -10.04 23.52 -4.60
C THR A 6 -8.66 23.08 -5.08
N SER A 7 -8.58 21.82 -5.54
CA SER A 7 -7.57 21.18 -6.40
C SER A 7 -6.58 20.15 -5.84
N ASP A 8 -6.48 19.87 -4.54
CA ASP A 8 -5.34 19.07 -4.01
C ASP A 8 -5.64 17.62 -3.59
N GLU A 9 -6.86 17.12 -3.75
CA GLU A 9 -7.22 15.80 -3.18
C GLU A 9 -6.89 14.57 -4.06
N ARG A 10 -6.48 14.74 -5.32
CA ARG A 10 -5.97 13.64 -6.16
C ARG A 10 -5.02 14.15 -7.23
N ALA A 11 -3.88 14.75 -6.84
CA ALA A 11 -2.75 14.85 -7.76
C ALA A 11 -2.31 13.41 -8.11
N GLN A 12 -2.92 12.86 -9.14
CA GLN A 12 -2.65 11.52 -9.61
C GLN A 12 -1.29 11.55 -10.29
N LEU A 13 -0.43 10.60 -9.92
CA LEU A 13 0.90 10.52 -10.52
C LEU A 13 0.76 10.38 -12.05
N ARG A 14 1.48 11.21 -12.79
CA ARG A 14 1.41 11.30 -14.26
C ARG A 14 2.82 11.25 -14.82
N PHE A 15 3.02 10.42 -15.83
CA PHE A 15 4.26 10.32 -16.60
C PHE A 15 3.96 10.74 -18.02
N ASP A 16 4.73 11.66 -18.57
CA ASP A 16 4.62 11.98 -20.00
C ASP A 16 5.50 11.00 -20.78
N ALA A 17 4.95 10.46 -21.86
CA ALA A 17 5.61 9.42 -22.65
C ALA A 17 5.32 9.60 -24.15
N ASN A 18 6.18 9.02 -24.98
CA ASN A 18 5.86 8.74 -26.36
C ASN A 18 5.62 7.25 -26.51
N ILE A 19 4.57 6.89 -27.25
CA ILE A 19 4.27 5.49 -27.58
C ILE A 19 4.24 5.29 -29.10
N ASP A 20 4.61 4.08 -29.50
CA ASP A 20 4.51 3.56 -30.86
C ASP A 20 3.62 2.32 -30.81
N LEU A 21 2.44 2.37 -31.42
CA LEU A 21 1.56 1.21 -31.50
C LEU A 21 2.04 0.27 -32.60
N LEU A 22 2.03 -1.03 -32.34
CA LEU A 22 2.34 -2.01 -33.38
C LEU A 22 1.23 -1.98 -34.44
N PRO A 23 1.58 -2.05 -35.74
CA PRO A 23 0.60 -2.19 -36.79
C PRO A 23 -0.09 -3.56 -36.71
N ASN A 24 -1.28 -3.69 -37.30
CA ASN A 24 -2.05 -4.95 -37.31
C ASN A 24 -1.22 -6.12 -37.88
N SER A 25 -0.36 -5.85 -38.86
CA SER A 25 0.52 -6.83 -39.51
C SER A 25 1.60 -7.41 -38.58
N GLU A 26 1.92 -6.73 -37.49
CA GLU A 26 2.92 -7.15 -36.49
C GLU A 26 2.27 -7.70 -35.21
N GLY A 27 0.96 -8.00 -35.26
CA GLY A 27 0.22 -8.54 -34.13
C GLY A 27 -0.30 -7.47 -33.16
N GLY A 28 -0.30 -6.19 -33.57
CA GLY A 28 -0.91 -5.10 -32.84
C GLY A 28 -2.44 -5.20 -32.71
N ARG A 29 -3.05 -4.15 -32.16
CA ARG A 29 -4.51 -4.06 -32.06
C ARG A 29 -5.14 -3.97 -33.45
N GLN A 30 -6.38 -4.43 -33.58
CA GLN A 30 -7.15 -4.29 -34.82
C GLN A 30 -7.85 -2.93 -34.95
N THR A 31 -7.97 -2.21 -33.84
CA THR A 31 -8.64 -0.92 -33.74
C THR A 31 -7.81 0.05 -32.92
N ALA A 32 -8.03 1.35 -33.15
CA ALA A 32 -7.42 2.42 -32.39
C ALA A 32 -7.62 2.25 -30.87
N ILE A 33 -6.71 2.82 -30.11
CA ILE A 33 -6.93 3.08 -28.68
C ILE A 33 -7.57 4.46 -28.53
N GLY A 34 -8.57 4.57 -27.65
CA GLY A 34 -9.26 5.84 -27.38
C GLY A 34 -8.70 6.56 -26.14
N PRO A 35 -9.30 7.70 -25.78
CA PRO A 35 -8.97 8.41 -24.53
C PRO A 35 -9.12 7.51 -23.30
N SER A 36 -8.18 7.62 -22.35
CA SER A 36 -8.16 6.84 -21.10
C SER A 36 -8.14 5.31 -21.31
N TYR A 37 -7.41 4.86 -22.32
CA TYR A 37 -7.24 3.44 -22.63
C TYR A 37 -6.51 2.70 -21.50
N ARG A 38 -7.08 1.58 -21.02
CA ARG A 38 -6.50 0.81 -19.92
C ARG A 38 -5.60 -0.29 -20.46
N SER A 39 -4.37 -0.35 -19.96
CA SER A 39 -3.36 -1.29 -20.43
C SER A 39 -2.43 -1.72 -19.30
N ASN A 40 -1.53 -2.65 -19.60
CA ASN A 40 -0.38 -2.95 -18.77
C ASN A 40 0.89 -2.44 -19.48
N VAL A 41 1.86 -1.96 -18.72
CA VAL A 41 3.22 -1.74 -19.22
C VAL A 41 4.19 -2.70 -18.55
N TRP A 42 5.32 -2.94 -19.20
CA TRP A 42 6.41 -3.75 -18.69
C TRP A 42 7.74 -3.06 -18.98
N PHE A 43 8.56 -2.82 -17.96
CA PHE A 43 9.86 -2.15 -18.10
C PHE A 43 11.03 -3.15 -18.12
N GLY A 44 10.74 -4.44 -18.36
CA GLY A 44 11.75 -5.50 -18.45
C GLY A 44 11.92 -6.33 -17.16
N GLU A 45 11.21 -5.99 -16.09
CA GLU A 45 11.36 -6.67 -14.80
C GLU A 45 10.67 -8.04 -14.78
N ILE A 46 11.28 -9.00 -14.09
CA ILE A 46 10.80 -10.37 -13.95
C ILE A 46 10.62 -10.69 -12.47
N SER A 47 9.52 -11.34 -12.13
CA SER A 47 9.22 -11.80 -10.78
C SER A 47 10.14 -12.96 -10.36
N ALA A 48 10.14 -13.30 -9.07
CA ALA A 48 10.89 -14.45 -8.56
C ALA A 48 10.51 -15.77 -9.25
N ASP A 49 9.27 -15.89 -9.70
CA ASP A 49 8.75 -17.07 -10.40
C ASP A 49 9.01 -17.06 -11.91
N GLY A 50 9.78 -16.09 -12.41
CA GLY A 50 10.13 -15.98 -13.83
C GLY A 50 9.06 -15.32 -14.71
N ASN A 51 8.01 -14.73 -14.12
CA ASN A 51 6.93 -14.08 -14.87
C ASN A 51 7.17 -12.56 -15.04
N PRO A 52 6.79 -11.92 -16.16
CA PRO A 52 6.86 -10.47 -16.30
C PRO A 52 6.07 -9.73 -15.21
N LEU A 53 6.67 -8.69 -14.62
CA LEU A 53 5.98 -7.79 -13.69
C LEU A 53 5.19 -6.74 -14.48
N LEU A 54 3.88 -6.96 -14.60
CA LEU A 54 2.99 -6.10 -15.38
C LEU A 54 2.43 -4.97 -14.53
N ASN A 55 2.62 -3.74 -15.00
CA ASN A 55 2.22 -2.52 -14.32
C ASN A 55 0.96 -1.94 -14.97
N GLY A 56 -0.19 -2.10 -14.31
CA GLY A 56 -1.47 -1.57 -14.79
C GLY A 56 -1.49 -0.03 -14.81
N CYS A 57 -2.01 0.55 -15.89
CA CYS A 57 -2.14 1.99 -16.05
C CYS A 57 -3.31 2.38 -16.98
N ALA A 58 -3.63 3.67 -16.98
CA ALA A 58 -4.38 4.31 -18.06
C ALA A 58 -3.43 5.14 -18.94
N ILE A 59 -3.61 5.02 -20.24
CA ILE A 59 -3.01 5.86 -21.26
C ILE A 59 -4.02 6.95 -21.62
N GLU A 60 -3.69 8.19 -21.28
CA GLU A 60 -4.49 9.36 -21.58
C GLU A 60 -3.98 10.04 -22.84
N THR A 61 -4.89 10.21 -23.80
CA THR A 61 -4.69 10.88 -25.09
C THR A 61 -5.90 11.77 -25.37
N THR A 62 -5.71 12.83 -26.15
CA THR A 62 -6.79 13.71 -26.61
C THR A 62 -7.55 13.11 -27.79
N GLU A 63 -6.86 12.36 -28.65
CA GLU A 63 -7.40 11.79 -29.87
C GLU A 63 -7.14 10.27 -29.92
N PRO A 64 -7.98 9.49 -30.63
CA PRO A 64 -7.70 8.09 -30.87
C PRO A 64 -6.36 7.89 -31.60
N ILE A 65 -5.62 6.84 -31.23
CA ILE A 65 -4.33 6.51 -31.85
C ILE A 65 -4.49 5.19 -32.61
N ASP A 66 -4.31 5.23 -33.93
CA ASP A 66 -4.43 4.07 -34.80
C ASP A 66 -3.25 3.09 -34.64
N PRO A 67 -3.45 1.79 -34.90
CA PRO A 67 -2.36 0.83 -34.94
C PRO A 67 -1.27 1.24 -35.97
N GLY A 68 0.00 1.13 -35.59
CA GLY A 68 1.13 1.57 -36.40
C GLY A 68 1.50 3.05 -36.26
N ALA A 69 0.68 3.84 -35.55
CA ALA A 69 0.96 5.25 -35.31
C ALA A 69 1.74 5.49 -34.01
N SER A 70 2.37 6.65 -33.94
CA SER A 70 3.09 7.15 -32.77
C SER A 70 2.38 8.36 -32.17
N ALA A 71 2.38 8.50 -30.85
CA ALA A 71 1.77 9.65 -30.17
C ALA A 71 2.45 9.98 -28.83
N ALA A 72 2.42 11.26 -28.47
CA ALA A 72 2.70 11.71 -27.11
C ALA A 72 1.45 11.49 -26.24
N VAL A 73 1.64 10.90 -25.06
CA VAL A 73 0.57 10.50 -24.14
C VAL A 73 0.94 10.79 -22.70
N SER A 74 -0.06 10.87 -21.82
CA SER A 74 0.14 10.86 -20.37
C SER A 74 -0.22 9.49 -19.82
N ILE A 75 0.69 8.87 -19.07
CA ILE A 75 0.48 7.59 -18.41
C ILE A 75 0.13 7.83 -16.95
N VAL A 76 -0.96 7.20 -16.53
CA VAL A 76 -1.51 7.33 -15.20
C VAL A 76 -1.49 5.95 -14.52
N PRO A 77 -0.55 5.69 -13.60
CA PRO A 77 -0.44 4.39 -12.95
C PRO A 77 -1.67 4.03 -12.13
N PHE A 78 -2.11 2.79 -12.27
CA PHE A 78 -3.08 2.22 -11.34
C PHE A 78 -2.45 1.74 -10.06
N TYR A 79 -1.12 1.71 -9.90
CA TYR A 79 -0.44 1.39 -8.65
C TYR A 79 0.90 2.15 -8.64
N PRO A 80 0.90 3.46 -8.32
CA PRO A 80 2.09 4.32 -8.34
C PRO A 80 3.30 3.79 -7.58
N GLU A 81 3.08 2.95 -6.56
CA GLU A 81 4.11 2.28 -5.78
C GLU A 81 5.03 1.37 -6.59
N TYR A 82 4.58 0.84 -7.72
CA TYR A 82 5.42 0.03 -8.62
C TYR A 82 6.14 0.86 -9.68
N TRP A 83 5.96 2.19 -9.66
CA TRP A 83 6.55 3.12 -10.63
C TRP A 83 7.60 4.04 -9.98
N ALA A 84 8.03 3.73 -8.75
CA ALA A 84 8.94 4.58 -7.97
C ALA A 84 10.30 4.76 -8.67
N ASP A 85 10.77 3.72 -9.34
CA ASP A 85 12.08 3.63 -10.00
C ASP A 85 12.01 3.91 -11.51
N VAL A 86 10.88 4.40 -12.01
CA VAL A 86 10.71 4.73 -13.44
C VAL A 86 11.20 6.16 -13.68
N ASP A 87 12.29 6.30 -14.43
CA ASP A 87 12.93 7.57 -14.75
C ASP A 87 12.73 8.01 -16.21
N ASP A 88 13.10 9.26 -16.51
CA ASP A 88 13.16 9.80 -17.87
C ASP A 88 14.02 8.89 -18.77
N GLY A 89 13.52 8.59 -19.97
CA GLY A 89 14.16 7.69 -20.93
C GLY A 89 13.86 6.20 -20.73
N ALA A 90 13.17 5.81 -19.65
CA ALA A 90 12.78 4.42 -19.41
C ALA A 90 11.96 3.88 -20.60
N GLN A 91 12.39 2.74 -21.13
CA GLN A 91 11.71 2.04 -22.22
C GLN A 91 10.70 1.06 -21.65
N PHE A 92 9.54 0.92 -22.31
CA PHE A 92 8.54 -0.06 -21.91
C PHE A 92 7.83 -0.70 -23.10
N ASP A 93 7.34 -1.92 -22.87
CA ASP A 93 6.38 -2.58 -23.76
C ASP A 93 4.95 -2.29 -23.27
N LEU A 94 4.03 -1.96 -24.19
CA LEU A 94 2.60 -1.80 -23.92
C LEU A 94 1.88 -3.12 -24.23
N LEU A 95 1.09 -3.62 -23.29
CA LEU A 95 0.58 -5.00 -23.28
C LEU A 95 -0.93 -5.08 -23.00
N GLU A 96 -1.60 -5.99 -23.72
CA GLU A 96 -2.95 -6.48 -23.40
C GLU A 96 -2.88 -7.94 -22.96
N GLY A 97 -3.02 -8.18 -21.66
CA GLY A 97 -2.62 -9.47 -21.10
C GLY A 97 -1.11 -9.66 -21.31
N LEU A 98 -0.73 -10.71 -22.04
CA LEU A 98 0.66 -10.99 -22.45
C LEU A 98 0.97 -10.56 -23.89
N ARG A 99 -0.02 -10.09 -24.65
CA ARG A 99 0.18 -9.66 -26.03
C ARG A 99 0.73 -8.24 -26.05
N ARG A 100 1.89 -8.05 -26.67
CA ARG A 100 2.42 -6.72 -26.95
C ARG A 100 1.63 -6.04 -28.06
N VAL A 101 1.22 -4.81 -27.79
CA VAL A 101 0.42 -3.96 -28.70
C VAL A 101 1.14 -2.66 -29.05
N GLY A 102 2.23 -2.34 -28.37
CA GLY A 102 3.05 -1.16 -28.65
C GLY A 102 4.33 -1.15 -27.82
N ARG A 103 5.11 -0.10 -27.98
CA ARG A 103 6.27 0.24 -27.17
C ARG A 103 6.17 1.71 -26.77
N GLY A 104 6.98 2.13 -25.82
CA GLY A 104 7.11 3.54 -25.52
C GLY A 104 8.36 3.89 -24.73
N THR A 105 8.55 5.19 -24.60
CA THR A 105 9.62 5.82 -23.83
C THR A 105 9.03 6.87 -22.93
N VAL A 106 9.37 6.82 -21.64
CA VAL A 106 9.04 7.88 -20.70
C VAL A 106 9.86 9.12 -21.07
N ILE A 107 9.18 10.24 -21.32
CA ILE A 107 9.79 11.53 -21.65
C ILE A 107 9.99 12.35 -20.39
N HIS A 108 8.99 12.36 -19.51
CA HIS A 108 9.08 13.03 -18.23
C HIS A 108 8.39 12.21 -17.14
N ALA A 109 9.19 11.77 -16.17
CA ALA A 109 8.74 11.19 -14.94
C ALA A 109 8.58 12.31 -13.90
N PRO A 110 7.53 12.24 -13.06
CA PRO A 110 7.35 13.20 -11.98
C PRO A 110 8.50 13.09 -10.98
N PRO A 111 8.82 14.16 -10.24
CA PRO A 111 9.91 14.16 -9.26
C PRO A 111 9.81 12.96 -8.31
N GLU A 112 10.96 12.35 -7.98
CA GLU A 112 11.03 11.18 -7.09
C GLU A 112 10.23 11.38 -5.80
N THR A 113 10.29 12.59 -5.22
CA THR A 113 9.53 12.94 -4.01
C THR A 113 8.03 12.79 -4.20
N GLU A 114 7.48 13.19 -5.35
CA GLU A 114 6.07 13.03 -5.67
C GLU A 114 5.69 11.57 -5.92
N ARG A 115 6.54 10.82 -6.63
CA ARG A 115 6.37 9.36 -6.83
C ARG A 115 6.26 8.64 -5.50
N VAL A 116 7.23 8.92 -4.62
CA VAL A 116 7.30 8.37 -3.27
C VAL A 116 6.08 8.79 -2.44
N ILE A 117 5.69 10.07 -2.43
CA ILE A 117 4.51 10.54 -1.69
C ILE A 117 3.22 9.87 -2.20
N SER A 118 3.07 9.70 -3.52
CA SER A 118 1.89 9.09 -4.14
C SER A 118 1.77 7.61 -3.79
N ALA A 119 2.86 6.85 -3.97
CA ALA A 119 2.97 5.45 -3.56
C ALA A 119 2.58 5.26 -2.08
N LYS A 120 3.12 6.14 -1.23
CA LYS A 120 2.88 6.15 0.21
C LYS A 120 1.42 6.41 0.58
N ARG A 121 0.79 7.43 -0.01
CA ARG A 121 -0.63 7.76 0.23
C ARG A 121 -1.56 6.62 -0.20
N ARG A 122 -1.22 5.94 -1.28
CA ARG A 122 -2.03 4.82 -1.77
C ARG A 122 -1.94 3.60 -0.88
N LEU A 123 -0.72 3.19 -0.52
CA LEU A 123 -0.49 2.08 0.39
C LEU A 123 -1.17 2.30 1.74
N ALA A 124 -1.12 3.52 2.28
CA ALA A 124 -1.86 3.92 3.46
C ALA A 124 -3.37 3.70 3.32
N SER A 125 -3.95 4.14 2.19
CA SER A 125 -5.38 4.00 1.91
C SER A 125 -5.81 2.55 1.71
N ASP A 126 -4.98 1.74 1.05
CA ASP A 126 -5.23 0.32 0.81
C ASP A 126 -5.16 -0.49 2.12
N LEU A 127 -4.19 -0.18 2.97
CA LEU A 127 -4.07 -0.75 4.31
C LEU A 127 -5.25 -0.36 5.19
N GLU A 128 -5.65 0.91 5.20
CA GLU A 128 -6.84 1.38 5.92
C GLU A 128 -8.10 0.62 5.46
N ARG A 129 -8.30 0.50 4.14
CA ARG A 129 -9.43 -0.25 3.57
C ARG A 129 -9.43 -1.71 4.04
N ARG A 130 -8.26 -2.37 4.06
CA ARG A 130 -8.12 -3.75 4.52
C ARG A 130 -8.36 -3.89 6.03
N ILE A 131 -7.83 -2.97 6.84
CA ILE A 131 -8.05 -2.96 8.29
C ILE A 131 -9.53 -2.75 8.61
N ARG A 132 -10.21 -1.81 7.94
CA ARG A 132 -11.68 -1.62 8.07
C ARG A 132 -12.46 -2.88 7.74
N ALA A 133 -12.07 -3.60 6.68
CA ALA A 133 -12.70 -4.86 6.30
C ALA A 133 -12.50 -5.96 7.35
N PHE A 134 -11.38 -5.93 8.10
CA PHE A 134 -11.03 -6.96 9.08
C PHE A 134 -11.54 -6.67 10.50
N VAL A 135 -11.51 -5.40 10.94
CA VAL A 135 -11.71 -5.00 12.35
C VAL A 135 -13.10 -4.38 12.62
N ALA A 136 -13.98 -4.34 11.61
CA ALA A 136 -15.30 -3.68 11.65
C ALA A 136 -15.21 -2.12 11.54
N PRO A 137 -16.34 -1.40 11.42
CA PRO A 137 -16.40 -0.09 10.73
C PRO A 137 -15.82 1.13 11.48
N ASP A 138 -15.52 1.02 12.78
CA ASP A 138 -15.17 2.17 13.63
C ASP A 138 -13.67 2.55 13.59
N VAL A 139 -13.11 2.67 12.38
CA VAL A 139 -11.76 3.22 12.20
C VAL A 139 -11.87 4.75 12.11
N VAL A 140 -11.35 5.45 13.11
CA VAL A 140 -11.26 6.92 13.12
C VAL A 140 -9.86 7.33 12.66
N ARG A 141 -9.80 8.04 11.52
CA ARG A 141 -8.56 8.66 11.03
C ARG A 141 -8.36 10.00 11.73
N ARG A 142 -7.18 10.20 12.32
CA ARG A 142 -6.75 11.54 12.77
C ARG A 142 -5.49 11.95 12.03
N PRO A 143 -5.43 13.19 11.48
CA PRO A 143 -4.19 13.72 10.95
C PRO A 143 -3.17 13.87 12.09
N ALA A 144 -1.91 13.53 11.83
CA ALA A 144 -0.87 13.77 12.83
C ALA A 144 -0.75 15.26 13.15
N PRO A 145 -0.47 15.61 14.42
CA PRO A 145 -0.14 16.97 14.79
C PRO A 145 1.12 17.39 14.02
N GLY A 146 0.97 18.36 13.11
CA GLY A 146 2.05 18.85 12.24
C GLY A 146 1.84 18.68 10.73
N GLY A 147 0.71 18.14 10.27
CA GLY A 147 0.36 18.12 8.84
C GLY A 147 1.18 17.15 7.98
N GLY A 148 1.96 16.26 8.60
CA GLY A 148 2.60 15.14 7.91
C GLY A 148 1.58 14.10 7.45
N ILE A 149 1.97 13.25 6.50
CA ILE A 149 1.17 12.11 6.00
C ILE A 149 1.10 10.97 7.04
N ASP A 150 1.56 11.22 8.27
CA ASP A 150 1.36 10.32 9.41
C ASP A 150 -0.15 10.31 9.74
N PHE A 151 -0.78 9.15 9.64
CA PHE A 151 -2.17 8.96 10.04
C PHE A 151 -2.20 8.11 11.30
N GLU A 152 -3.03 8.52 12.25
CA GLU A 152 -3.32 7.75 13.43
C GLU A 152 -4.54 6.86 13.16
N LEU A 153 -4.37 5.55 13.33
CA LEU A 153 -5.46 4.58 13.30
C LEU A 153 -5.87 4.26 14.73
N THR A 154 -7.13 4.52 15.07
CA THR A 154 -7.73 4.01 16.31
C THR A 154 -8.70 2.89 15.94
N LEU A 155 -8.48 1.68 16.48
CA LEU A 155 -9.37 0.54 16.31
C LEU A 155 -10.13 0.29 17.61
N SER A 156 -11.46 0.19 17.52
CA SER A 156 -12.35 -0.16 18.62
C SER A 156 -13.26 -1.29 18.17
N ARG A 157 -13.40 -2.33 18.98
CA ARG A 157 -14.34 -3.43 18.73
C ARG A 157 -15.49 -3.39 19.73
N ALA A 158 -16.72 -3.52 19.25
CA ALA A 158 -17.93 -3.29 20.04
C ALA A 158 -18.33 -4.48 20.95
N ASP A 159 -17.81 -5.67 20.67
CA ASP A 159 -18.45 -6.95 21.04
C ASP A 159 -17.63 -7.87 21.96
N ALA A 160 -16.36 -7.56 22.24
CA ALA A 160 -15.56 -8.20 23.29
C ALA A 160 -14.43 -7.23 23.68
N HIS A 161 -14.27 -6.95 24.97
CA HIS A 161 -13.37 -5.95 25.58
C HIS A 161 -12.70 -5.00 24.59
N PRO A 162 -13.10 -3.72 24.51
CA PRO A 162 -12.60 -2.77 23.50
C PRO A 162 -11.09 -2.58 23.70
N GLY A 163 -10.29 -3.42 23.04
CA GLY A 163 -8.86 -3.25 22.94
C GLY A 163 -8.64 -2.09 22.01
N ILE A 164 -8.34 -0.92 22.58
CA ILE A 164 -7.96 0.24 21.78
C ILE A 164 -6.60 -0.09 21.18
N VAL A 165 -6.52 -0.13 19.86
CA VAL A 165 -5.24 -0.19 19.14
C VAL A 165 -4.93 1.21 18.65
N VAL A 166 -3.74 1.70 18.96
CA VAL A 166 -3.20 2.93 18.37
C VAL A 166 -2.19 2.54 17.32
N GLY A 167 -2.40 2.98 16.09
CA GLY A 167 -1.50 2.73 14.98
C GLY A 167 -0.83 4.00 14.46
N GLU A 168 0.45 3.92 14.14
CA GLU A 168 1.18 4.95 13.41
C GLU A 168 1.83 4.37 12.15
N PHE A 169 1.68 5.07 11.02
CA PHE A 169 2.33 4.71 9.77
C PHE A 169 3.59 5.54 9.56
N LYS A 170 4.71 4.88 9.22
CA LYS A 170 5.99 5.50 8.94
C LYS A 170 6.39 5.33 7.49
N LEU A 171 6.46 6.48 6.83
CA LEU A 171 6.87 6.65 5.45
C LEU A 171 8.36 6.48 5.22
N GLY A 172 9.17 6.63 6.26
CA GLY A 172 10.61 6.39 6.22
C GLY A 172 11.00 5.18 7.04
N ARG A 173 12.30 4.95 7.15
CA ARG A 173 12.84 4.01 8.14
C ARG A 173 12.38 4.46 9.53
N ALA A 174 11.69 3.57 10.24
CA ALA A 174 11.26 3.84 11.61
C ALA A 174 12.47 4.12 12.50
N ARG A 175 12.30 5.08 13.41
CA ARG A 175 13.29 5.52 14.39
C ARG A 175 12.82 5.15 15.80
N VAL A 176 13.76 5.05 16.74
CA VAL A 176 13.44 4.75 18.14
C VAL A 176 12.48 5.79 18.72
N SER A 177 12.61 7.05 18.29
CA SER A 177 11.67 8.12 18.65
C SER A 177 10.23 7.86 18.20
N ASP A 178 10.03 7.12 17.11
CA ASP A 178 8.69 6.74 16.64
C ASP A 178 8.08 5.67 17.56
N VAL A 179 8.89 4.71 18.01
CA VAL A 179 8.48 3.68 18.98
C VAL A 179 8.10 4.34 20.31
N GLN A 180 8.92 5.28 20.79
CA GLN A 180 8.63 6.02 22.02
C GLN A 180 7.33 6.82 21.90
N ARG A 181 7.15 7.56 20.80
CA ARG A 181 5.91 8.31 20.56
C ARG A 181 4.70 7.40 20.54
N LEU A 182 4.78 6.24 19.87
CA LEU A 182 3.70 5.25 19.87
C LEU A 182 3.43 4.72 21.28
N ALA A 183 4.47 4.43 22.07
CA ALA A 183 4.33 4.00 23.46
C ALA A 183 3.59 5.06 24.30
N ASP A 184 3.95 6.33 24.13
CA ASP A 184 3.32 7.46 24.82
C ASP A 184 1.84 7.57 24.43
N GLN A 185 1.50 7.41 23.15
CA GLN A 185 0.11 7.40 22.69
C GLN A 185 -0.68 6.22 23.24
N VAL A 186 -0.08 5.02 23.26
CA VAL A 186 -0.70 3.81 23.82
C VAL A 186 -0.99 4.01 25.31
N ASN A 187 -0.07 4.60 26.07
CA ASN A 187 -0.28 4.89 27.49
C ASN A 187 -1.32 6.00 27.69
N MET A 188 -1.22 7.10 26.95
CA MET A 188 -2.14 8.24 27.05
C MET A 188 -3.60 7.85 26.76
N ARG A 189 -3.80 6.88 25.87
CA ARG A 189 -5.13 6.40 25.46
C ARG A 189 -5.58 5.15 26.20
N SER A 190 -4.84 4.69 27.22
CA SER A 190 -5.08 3.43 27.91
C SER A 190 -5.30 2.26 26.94
N SER A 191 -4.51 2.25 25.87
CA SER A 191 -4.58 1.29 24.79
C SER A 191 -3.85 0.01 25.15
N ASP A 192 -4.40 -1.08 24.63
CA ASP A 192 -3.95 -2.44 24.85
C ASP A 192 -2.75 -2.81 23.98
N LEU A 193 -2.67 -2.18 22.80
CA LEU A 193 -1.71 -2.50 21.77
C LEU A 193 -1.34 -1.25 20.96
N GLY A 194 -0.05 -1.11 20.65
CA GLY A 194 0.44 -0.15 19.66
C GLY A 194 0.84 -0.86 18.37
N LEU A 195 0.59 -0.25 17.22
CA LEU A 195 0.98 -0.77 15.91
C LEU A 195 1.82 0.26 15.15
N LEU A 196 3.10 -0.01 14.96
CA LEU A 196 3.96 0.79 14.10
C LEU A 196 4.06 0.11 12.73
N ILE A 197 3.66 0.79 11.66
CA ILE A 197 3.68 0.21 10.32
C ILE A 197 4.72 0.95 9.50
N GLY A 198 5.73 0.26 9.00
CA GLY A 198 6.80 0.90 8.20
C GLY A 198 6.99 0.25 6.84
N LEU A 199 7.56 1.00 5.91
CA LEU A 199 7.80 0.53 4.54
C LEU A 199 8.99 -0.45 4.40
N SER A 200 9.74 -0.66 5.48
CA SER A 200 10.97 -1.45 5.48
C SER A 200 11.01 -2.35 6.70
N GLU A 201 11.88 -3.34 6.69
CA GLU A 201 12.13 -4.15 7.89
C GLU A 201 12.63 -3.28 9.06
N PRO A 202 12.17 -3.53 10.30
CA PRO A 202 12.64 -2.78 11.46
C PRO A 202 14.10 -3.11 11.73
N SER A 203 14.89 -2.11 12.10
CA SER A 203 16.26 -2.37 12.56
C SER A 203 16.25 -3.15 13.88
N ARG A 204 17.37 -3.81 14.23
CA ARG A 204 17.53 -4.46 15.55
C ARG A 204 17.28 -3.51 16.71
N GLU A 205 17.62 -2.23 16.54
CA GLU A 205 17.39 -1.18 17.53
C GLU A 205 15.89 -0.92 17.73
N ILE A 206 15.12 -0.84 16.64
CA ILE A 206 13.66 -0.73 16.68
C ILE A 206 13.02 -1.95 17.33
N GLN A 207 13.46 -3.14 16.95
CA GLN A 207 12.99 -4.38 17.57
C GLN A 207 13.20 -4.33 19.09
N ARG A 208 14.41 -4.02 19.56
CA ARG A 208 14.70 -3.88 20.99
C ARG A 208 13.82 -2.83 21.67
N ALA A 209 13.63 -1.68 21.03
CA ALA A 209 12.78 -0.62 21.56
C ALA A 209 11.33 -1.09 21.74
N LEU A 210 10.75 -1.79 20.76
CA LEU A 210 9.38 -2.31 20.85
C LEU A 210 9.19 -3.26 22.05
N PHE A 211 10.13 -4.17 22.27
CA PHE A 211 10.11 -5.09 23.40
C PHE A 211 10.31 -4.38 24.75
N SER A 212 11.01 -3.24 24.79
CA SER A 212 11.27 -2.50 26.02
C SER A 212 10.03 -1.86 26.64
N HIS A 213 8.94 -1.72 25.86
CA HIS A 213 7.67 -1.16 26.32
C HIS A 213 6.67 -2.21 26.84
N GLY A 214 7.19 -3.39 27.21
CA GLY A 214 6.44 -4.44 27.89
C GLY A 214 5.77 -5.44 26.96
N THR A 215 5.22 -6.49 27.57
CA THR A 215 4.54 -7.59 26.88
C THR A 215 3.18 -7.83 27.48
N ARG A 216 2.19 -8.15 26.64
CA ARG A 216 0.90 -8.69 27.03
C ARG A 216 0.94 -10.21 26.94
N VAL A 217 0.33 -10.90 27.89
CA VAL A 217 0.11 -12.34 27.80
C VAL A 217 -1.22 -12.57 27.07
N LEU A 218 -1.18 -13.33 25.98
CA LEU A 218 -2.37 -13.72 25.23
C LEU A 218 -3.20 -14.76 26.01
N PRO A 219 -4.48 -14.99 25.66
CA PRO A 219 -5.31 -15.98 26.33
C PRO A 219 -4.71 -17.40 26.36
N ASP A 220 -3.84 -17.72 25.40
CA ASP A 220 -3.11 -18.99 25.31
C ASP A 220 -1.79 -19.02 26.12
N GLY A 221 -1.51 -17.98 26.91
CA GLY A 221 -0.31 -17.88 27.75
C GLY A 221 0.94 -17.36 27.05
N ARG A 222 0.90 -17.09 25.73
CA ARG A 222 2.09 -16.60 25.02
C ARG A 222 2.32 -15.10 25.23
N PRO A 223 3.57 -14.66 25.46
CA PRO A 223 3.89 -13.24 25.55
C PRO A 223 3.91 -12.61 24.15
N LEU A 224 3.25 -11.47 24.02
CA LEU A 224 3.22 -10.62 22.83
C LEU A 224 3.72 -9.22 23.20
N PRO A 225 4.65 -8.60 22.45
CA PRO A 225 5.02 -7.21 22.68
C PRO A 225 3.80 -6.30 22.68
N ARG A 226 3.74 -5.36 23.64
CA ARG A 226 2.65 -4.38 23.71
C ARG A 226 2.67 -3.42 22.51
N LEU A 227 3.82 -3.28 21.85
CA LEU A 227 4.00 -2.55 20.60
C LEU A 227 4.44 -3.52 19.50
N LEU A 228 3.71 -3.53 18.39
CA LEU A 228 4.00 -4.36 17.22
C LEU A 228 4.57 -3.52 16.09
N TYR A 229 5.37 -4.16 15.22
CA TYR A 229 5.83 -3.57 13.99
C TYR A 229 5.39 -4.38 12.79
N LEU A 230 4.81 -3.74 11.78
CA LEU A 230 4.48 -4.36 10.50
C LEU A 230 5.31 -3.71 9.40
N SER A 231 6.12 -4.53 8.72
CA SER A 231 6.81 -4.09 7.51
C SER A 231 5.91 -4.29 6.29
N VAL A 232 5.90 -3.34 5.36
CA VAL A 232 5.14 -3.45 4.11
C VAL A 232 5.62 -4.57 3.19
N PRO A 233 6.92 -4.90 3.10
CA PRO A 233 7.36 -6.11 2.41
C PRO A 233 6.66 -7.38 2.94
N ALA A 234 6.37 -7.44 4.25
CA ALA A 234 5.53 -8.50 4.83
C ALA A 234 4.03 -8.35 4.52
N LEU A 235 3.56 -7.15 4.19
CA LEU A 235 2.18 -6.91 3.73
C LEU A 235 2.00 -7.12 2.21
N ALA A 236 3.08 -7.19 1.43
CA ALA A 236 3.02 -7.40 -0.02
C ALA A 236 2.80 -8.87 -0.40
N ARG A 237 3.06 -9.82 0.50
CA ARG A 237 2.79 -11.23 0.27
C ARG A 237 1.47 -11.64 0.94
N PRO A 238 0.43 -12.07 0.20
CA PRO A 238 -0.86 -12.47 0.76
C PRO A 238 -0.73 -13.50 1.90
N GLU A 239 0.26 -14.39 1.79
CA GLU A 239 0.60 -15.43 2.75
C GLU A 239 1.31 -14.95 4.03
N SER A 240 1.67 -13.67 4.15
CA SER A 240 2.22 -13.11 5.40
C SER A 240 1.20 -12.24 6.17
N TRP A 241 -0.09 -12.30 5.80
CA TRP A 241 -1.16 -11.66 6.58
C TRP A 241 -1.84 -12.56 7.61
N TRP A 242 -1.49 -13.86 7.66
CA TRP A 242 -1.98 -14.76 8.72
C TRP A 242 -1.50 -14.36 10.13
N PHE A 243 -0.66 -13.33 10.24
CA PHE A 243 -0.06 -12.85 11.49
C PHE A 243 -0.83 -11.72 12.17
N LEU A 244 -1.85 -11.13 11.53
CA LEU A 244 -2.62 -10.00 12.09
C LEU A 244 -4.06 -10.37 12.49
N GLY A 245 -4.23 -11.45 13.25
CA GLY A 245 -5.52 -11.81 13.85
C GLY A 245 -5.69 -11.22 15.25
N VAL A 246 -6.48 -10.16 15.40
CA VAL A 246 -6.90 -9.65 16.72
C VAL A 246 -7.92 -10.61 17.32
N VAL A 247 -7.54 -11.29 18.40
CA VAL A 247 -8.36 -12.23 19.16
C VAL A 247 -9.44 -11.47 19.96
N SER A 248 -10.71 -11.75 19.68
CA SER A 248 -11.78 -11.62 20.68
C SER A 248 -12.08 -12.99 21.26
N GLY A 249 -11.69 -13.24 22.51
CA GLY A 249 -12.18 -14.41 23.24
C GLY A 249 -13.56 -14.13 23.83
N ARG A 250 -14.49 -15.09 23.71
CA ARG A 250 -15.58 -15.23 24.69
C ARG A 250 -15.51 -16.63 25.28
N GLU A 251 -15.74 -16.68 26.59
CA GLU A 251 -15.61 -17.81 27.51
C GLU A 251 -16.26 -19.12 27.05
N GLU A 252 -15.63 -20.23 27.43
CA GLU A 252 -16.22 -21.56 27.34
C GLU A 252 -17.45 -21.68 28.25
N GLY A 253 -18.61 -21.85 27.60
CA GLY A 253 -19.87 -22.25 28.22
C GLY A 253 -20.98 -22.62 27.22
N SER A 254 -20.66 -22.87 25.94
CA SER A 254 -21.67 -23.18 24.91
C SER A 254 -21.19 -24.27 23.95
N ALA A 255 -21.93 -25.38 23.95
CA ALA A 255 -21.70 -26.55 23.11
C ALA A 255 -22.28 -26.33 21.71
N THR A 256 -21.51 -25.72 20.81
CA THR A 256 -21.55 -25.92 19.34
C THR A 256 -20.64 -24.88 18.69
N GLY A 257 -19.37 -25.22 18.48
CA GLY A 257 -18.43 -24.29 17.85
C GLY A 257 -17.30 -25.04 17.17
N ARG A 258 -17.22 -24.92 15.85
CA ARG A 258 -16.06 -25.38 15.08
C ARG A 258 -14.84 -24.57 15.51
N SER A 259 -13.80 -25.29 15.92
CA SER A 259 -12.51 -24.74 16.34
C SER A 259 -11.66 -24.39 15.12
N ALA A 260 -10.94 -23.26 15.18
CA ALA A 260 -9.81 -22.97 14.31
C ALA A 260 -8.62 -22.61 15.20
N THR A 261 -7.56 -23.41 15.09
CA THR A 261 -6.33 -23.35 15.87
C THR A 261 -5.35 -22.35 15.26
N LEU A 262 -4.75 -21.51 16.12
CA LEU A 262 -3.67 -20.58 15.80
C LEU A 262 -2.32 -21.31 15.87
N ALA A 263 -1.68 -21.56 14.73
CA ALA A 263 -0.30 -22.02 14.68
C ALA A 263 0.61 -20.84 14.28
N VAL A 264 1.54 -20.48 15.15
CA VAL A 264 2.73 -19.70 14.76
C VAL A 264 3.78 -20.74 14.38
N ALA A 265 3.97 -20.96 13.08
CA ALA A 265 5.15 -21.64 12.58
C ALA A 265 6.22 -20.58 12.29
N ALA A 266 7.41 -20.79 12.84
CA ALA A 266 8.62 -20.06 12.47
C ALA A 266 9.11 -20.48 11.08
#